data_AF-A0AAN8IYA1-F1
#
_entry.id   AF-A0AAN8IYA1-F1
#
_cell.length_a   1.000
_cell.length_b   1.000
_cell.length_c   1.000
_cell.angle_alpha   90.00
_cell.angle_beta   90.00
_cell.angle_gamma   90.00
#
_symmetry.space_group_name_H-M   'P 1'
#
loop_
_entity.id
_entity.type
_entity.pdbx_description
1 polymer ?
#
loop_
_entity_poly.entity_id
_entity_poly.type
_entity_poly.pdbx_seq_one_letter_code
_entity_poly.pdbx_strand_id
1 'polypeptide(L)'
;MNLFYITVEECESHNLFPFEEDIEVNEAIDSHYLDYRAKEVLQIDYTRTVIAFTIIALVLMCIVHSFAFYTIRRPRYIIKRLTALLHFMTAACILVLNEVFVKAVEHEREHLADRFPDGGDSEYGFSFVFSWLVFIVFVVVGLIFLFVSHKRKADMGEDDDALAQEDEPMQLGRV
;
A
#
# COMPACT_ATOMS: atom_id res chain seq x y z
N MET A 1 -40.60 -16.79 -11.15
CA MET A 1 -39.97 -16.48 -12.44
C MET A 1 -38.77 -15.62 -12.11
N ASN A 2 -37.60 -16.24 -11.99
CA ASN A 2 -36.37 -15.58 -11.54
C ASN A 2 -35.82 -14.77 -12.71
N LEU A 3 -35.86 -13.44 -12.61
CA LEU A 3 -35.06 -12.57 -13.48
C LEU A 3 -33.62 -12.67 -12.99
N PHE A 4 -32.83 -13.45 -13.73
CA PHE A 4 -31.38 -13.48 -13.63
C PHE A 4 -30.88 -12.18 -14.28
N TYR A 5 -30.66 -11.14 -13.49
CA TYR A 5 -29.94 -9.95 -13.96
C TYR A 5 -28.49 -10.37 -14.24
N ILE A 6 -28.17 -10.54 -15.52
CA ILE A 6 -26.79 -10.58 -15.99
C ILE A 6 -26.30 -9.14 -15.85
N THR A 7 -25.52 -8.85 -14.81
CA THR A 7 -24.75 -7.61 -14.71
C THR A 7 -23.69 -7.67 -15.81
N VAL A 8 -23.93 -6.99 -16.92
CA VAL A 8 -22.91 -6.82 -17.95
C VAL A 8 -21.87 -5.88 -17.34
N GLU A 9 -20.72 -6.43 -16.97
CA GLU A 9 -19.55 -5.65 -16.55
C GLU A 9 -19.01 -4.94 -17.78
N GLU A 10 -19.37 -3.67 -17.95
CA GLU A 10 -18.80 -2.84 -19.00
C GLU A 10 -17.51 -2.23 -18.46
N CYS A 11 -16.37 -2.66 -19.04
CA CYS A 11 -15.06 -2.19 -18.65
C CYS A 11 -14.77 -0.88 -19.37
N GLU A 12 -15.02 0.24 -18.69
CA GLU A 12 -14.67 1.56 -19.19
C GLU A 12 -13.22 1.89 -18.81
N SER A 13 -12.37 2.16 -19.80
CA SER A 13 -11.01 2.59 -19.56
C SER A 13 -11.00 4.03 -19.03
N HIS A 14 -10.50 4.24 -17.81
CA HIS A 14 -10.22 5.59 -17.34
C HIS A 14 -9.02 6.21 -18.06
N ASN A 15 -9.24 7.34 -18.73
CA ASN A 15 -8.15 8.17 -19.23
C ASN A 15 -7.51 8.94 -18.08
N LEU A 16 -6.40 8.41 -17.56
CA LEU A 16 -5.60 9.05 -16.51
C LEU A 16 -4.83 10.30 -16.97
N PHE A 17 -4.69 10.51 -18.27
CA PHE A 17 -3.98 11.63 -18.89
C PHE A 17 -4.78 12.16 -20.09
N PRO A 18 -5.90 12.86 -19.85
CA PRO A 18 -6.66 13.50 -20.93
C PRO A 18 -5.81 14.60 -21.59
N PHE A 19 -5.95 14.77 -22.90
CA PHE A 19 -5.33 15.89 -23.63
C PHE A 19 -6.11 17.19 -23.36
N GLU A 20 -5.46 18.35 -23.42
CA GLU A 20 -6.13 19.66 -23.26
C GLU A 20 -7.29 19.86 -24.26
N GLU A 21 -7.20 19.25 -25.43
CA GLU A 21 -8.24 19.25 -26.47
C GLU A 21 -9.50 18.46 -26.08
N ASP A 22 -9.37 17.43 -25.23
CA ASP A 22 -10.51 16.68 -24.67
C ASP A 22 -11.17 17.42 -23.50
N ILE A 23 -10.47 18.43 -22.93
CA ILE A 23 -10.89 19.25 -21.79
C ILE A 23 -11.57 20.55 -22.26
N GLU A 24 -11.35 20.95 -23.51
CA GLU A 24 -11.91 22.17 -24.11
C GLU A 24 -13.18 21.91 -24.94
N VAL A 25 -14.34 22.14 -24.35
CA VAL A 25 -15.57 22.42 -25.11
C VAL A 25 -16.22 23.71 -24.58
N ASN A 26 -16.11 24.76 -25.40
CA ASN A 26 -16.82 26.05 -25.43
C ASN A 26 -16.98 26.82 -24.09
N GLU A 27 -16.14 27.85 -23.92
CA GLU A 27 -16.13 28.89 -22.87
C GLU A 27 -17.47 29.63 -22.58
N ALA A 28 -18.56 29.37 -23.31
CA ALA A 28 -19.75 30.20 -23.28
C ALA A 28 -20.84 29.80 -22.28
N ILE A 29 -20.71 28.69 -21.53
CA ILE A 29 -21.82 28.15 -20.71
C ILE A 29 -21.37 27.74 -19.30
N ASP A 30 -21.65 28.64 -18.36
CA ASP A 30 -22.13 28.41 -16.99
C ASP A 30 -21.18 27.91 -15.87
N SER A 31 -21.27 28.60 -14.73
CA SER A 31 -20.53 28.36 -13.47
C SER A 31 -20.62 26.93 -12.93
N HIS A 32 -21.70 26.22 -13.25
CA HIS A 32 -21.92 24.82 -12.90
C HIS A 32 -20.94 23.86 -13.60
N TYR A 33 -20.51 24.17 -14.83
CA TYR A 33 -19.52 23.35 -15.56
C TYR A 33 -18.11 23.48 -14.98
N LEU A 34 -17.78 24.64 -14.40
CA LEU A 34 -16.48 24.85 -13.73
C LEU A 34 -16.36 24.04 -12.43
N ASP A 35 -17.45 23.94 -11.65
CA ASP A 35 -17.49 23.13 -10.43
C ASP A 35 -17.41 21.62 -10.74
N TYR A 36 -18.15 21.17 -11.76
CA TYR A 36 -18.10 19.80 -12.24
C TYR A 36 -16.68 19.41 -12.74
N ARG A 37 -16.03 20.29 -13.51
CA ARG A 37 -14.64 20.10 -13.97
C ARG A 37 -13.66 19.95 -12.80
N ALA A 38 -13.75 20.82 -11.79
CA ALA A 38 -12.84 20.78 -10.64
C ALA A 38 -12.92 19.44 -9.90
N LYS A 39 -14.12 18.84 -9.83
CA LYS A 39 -14.37 17.54 -9.18
C LYS A 39 -13.78 16.38 -9.98
N GLU A 40 -13.91 16.38 -11.30
CA GLU A 40 -13.33 15.35 -12.19
C GLU A 40 -11.80 15.39 -12.19
N VAL A 41 -11.20 16.59 -12.28
CA VAL A 41 -9.73 16.74 -12.20
C VAL A 41 -9.21 16.24 -10.85
N LEU A 42 -9.93 16.55 -9.76
CA LEU A 42 -9.57 16.08 -8.42
C LEU A 42 -9.66 14.55 -8.29
N GLN A 43 -10.65 13.91 -8.91
CA GLN A 43 -10.75 12.44 -8.96
C GLN A 43 -9.58 11.81 -9.74
N ILE A 44 -9.17 12.41 -10.85
CA ILE A 44 -8.01 11.97 -11.63
C ILE A 44 -6.74 12.06 -10.78
N ASP A 45 -6.56 13.14 -10.03
CA ASP A 45 -5.43 13.31 -9.13
C ASP A 45 -5.43 12.25 -8.01
N TYR A 46 -6.57 11.98 -7.38
CA TYR A 46 -6.69 10.87 -6.42
C TYR A 46 -6.28 9.54 -7.05
N THR A 47 -6.81 9.20 -8.23
CA THR A 47 -6.48 7.96 -8.92
C THR A 47 -4.99 7.85 -9.23
N ARG A 48 -4.37 8.95 -9.72
CA ARG A 48 -2.92 9.00 -9.98
C ARG A 48 -2.11 8.76 -8.70
N THR A 49 -2.51 9.36 -7.58
CA THR A 49 -1.82 9.12 -6.31
C THR A 49 -1.97 7.67 -5.84
N VAL A 50 -3.17 7.08 -5.91
CA VAL A 50 -3.41 5.67 -5.56
C VAL A 50 -2.50 4.75 -6.37
N ILE A 51 -2.41 4.94 -7.69
CA ILE A 51 -1.56 4.12 -8.56
C ILE A 51 -0.08 4.30 -8.20
N ALA A 52 0.38 5.54 -7.98
CA ALA A 52 1.76 5.80 -7.61
C ALA A 52 2.15 5.13 -6.28
N PHE A 53 1.32 5.27 -5.25
CA PHE A 53 1.54 4.60 -3.96
C PHE A 53 1.46 3.08 -4.07
N THR A 54 0.58 2.55 -4.93
CA THR A 54 0.50 1.10 -5.19
C THR A 54 1.80 0.56 -5.77
N ILE A 55 2.38 1.24 -6.77
CA ILE A 55 3.66 0.85 -7.37
C ILE A 55 4.79 0.89 -6.33
N ILE A 56 4.85 1.95 -5.52
CA ILE A 56 5.84 2.09 -4.46
C ILE A 56 5.68 0.97 -3.42
N ALA A 57 4.45 0.69 -2.98
CA ALA A 57 4.14 -0.39 -2.04
C ALA A 57 4.58 -1.76 -2.59
N LEU A 58 4.33 -2.05 -3.86
CA LEU A 58 4.76 -3.30 -4.50
C LEU A 58 6.29 -3.44 -4.51
N VAL A 59 7.02 -2.38 -4.84
CA VAL A 59 8.49 -2.38 -4.81
C VAL A 59 8.99 -2.61 -3.37
N LEU A 60 8.40 -1.93 -2.38
CA LEU A 60 8.74 -2.13 -0.98
C LEU A 60 8.47 -3.57 -0.53
N MET A 61 7.32 -4.15 -0.87
CA MET A 61 7.00 -5.55 -0.56
C MET A 61 8.06 -6.52 -1.10
N CYS A 62 8.50 -6.34 -2.34
CA CYS A 62 9.55 -7.16 -2.96
C CYS A 62 10.90 -7.04 -2.23
N ILE A 63 11.29 -5.82 -1.86
CA ILE A 63 12.52 -5.55 -1.10
C ILE A 63 12.42 -6.23 0.27
N VAL A 64 11.34 -5.98 1.01
CA VAL A 64 11.13 -6.52 2.36
C VAL A 64 11.14 -8.05 2.38
N HIS A 65 10.49 -8.70 1.40
CA HIS A 65 10.53 -10.16 1.28
C HIS A 65 11.94 -10.69 0.98
N SER A 66 12.70 -9.99 0.14
CA SER A 66 14.09 -10.37 -0.17
C SER A 66 14.96 -10.28 1.08
N PHE A 67 14.79 -9.23 1.89
CA PHE A 67 15.47 -9.09 3.18
C PHE A 67 15.02 -10.14 4.20
N ALA A 68 13.72 -10.47 4.26
CA ALA A 68 13.21 -11.54 5.11
C ALA A 68 13.86 -12.88 4.76
N PHE A 69 13.92 -13.24 3.48
CA PHE A 69 14.59 -14.47 3.04
C PHE A 69 16.10 -14.45 3.32
N TYR A 70 16.74 -13.29 3.17
CA TYR A 70 18.15 -13.11 3.49
C TYR A 70 18.44 -13.33 4.99
N THR A 71 17.57 -12.88 5.90
CA THR A 71 17.74 -13.10 7.35
C THR A 71 17.76 -14.57 7.75
N ILE A 72 17.09 -15.45 7.00
CA ILE A 72 17.08 -16.89 7.25
C ILE A 72 18.45 -17.51 6.92
N ARG A 73 19.16 -17.01 5.89
CA ARG A 73 20.48 -17.53 5.52
C ARG A 73 21.63 -16.97 6.35
N ARG A 74 21.58 -15.70 6.73
CA ARG A 74 22.62 -15.03 7.53
C ARG A 74 21.95 -14.22 8.65
N PRO A 75 21.76 -14.81 9.85
CA PRO A 75 20.95 -14.22 10.90
C PRO A 75 21.69 -13.12 11.70
N ARG A 76 22.33 -12.18 11.02
CA ARG A 76 22.97 -11.01 11.66
C ARG A 76 21.94 -10.19 12.41
N TYR A 77 22.26 -9.77 13.65
CA TYR A 77 21.28 -9.09 14.52
C TYR A 77 20.82 -7.75 13.92
N ILE A 78 21.71 -7.03 13.22
CA ILE A 78 21.41 -5.75 12.58
C ILE A 78 20.36 -5.92 11.48
N ILE A 79 20.46 -6.99 10.69
CA ILE A 79 19.58 -7.22 9.54
C ILE A 79 18.17 -7.64 10.00
N LYS A 80 18.05 -8.34 11.14
CA LYS A 80 16.74 -8.65 11.75
C LYS A 80 16.00 -7.36 12.15
N ARG A 81 16.70 -6.37 12.73
CA ARG A 81 16.12 -5.06 13.09
C ARG A 81 15.71 -4.25 11.87
N LEU A 82 16.57 -4.21 10.86
CA LEU A 82 16.29 -3.53 9.61
C LEU A 82 15.07 -4.13 8.92
N THR A 83 14.99 -5.46 8.88
CA THR A 83 13.86 -6.19 8.29
C THR A 83 12.56 -5.92 9.04
N ALA A 84 12.57 -5.90 10.38
CA ALA A 84 11.41 -5.54 11.18
C ALA A 84 10.91 -4.12 10.85
N LEU A 85 11.83 -3.14 10.82
CA LEU A 85 11.50 -1.75 10.48
C LEU A 85 10.93 -1.63 9.06
N LEU A 86 11.49 -2.36 8.10
CA LEU A 86 11.00 -2.39 6.72
C LEU A 86 9.58 -2.98 6.63
N HIS A 87 9.24 -4.02 7.41
CA HIS A 87 7.87 -4.53 7.47
C HIS A 87 6.88 -3.49 8.03
N PHE A 88 7.27 -2.75 9.07
CA PHE A 88 6.44 -1.65 9.61
C PHE A 88 6.29 -0.49 8.63
N MET A 89 7.34 -0.13 7.90
CA MET A 89 7.28 0.90 6.85
C MET A 89 6.34 0.50 5.72
N THR A 90 6.41 -0.77 5.28
CA THR A 90 5.47 -1.29 4.27
C THR A 90 4.04 -1.32 4.79
N ALA A 91 3.82 -1.72 6.06
CA ALA A 91 2.50 -1.67 6.68
C ALA A 91 1.92 -0.24 6.73
N ALA A 92 2.75 0.76 7.08
CA ALA A 92 2.36 2.16 7.08
C ALA A 92 2.00 2.66 5.67
N CYS A 93 2.75 2.24 4.65
CA CYS A 93 2.45 2.57 3.25
C CYS A 93 1.08 2.01 2.81
N ILE A 94 0.76 0.77 3.20
CA ILE A 94 -0.54 0.15 2.91
C ILE A 94 -1.68 0.87 3.64
N LEU A 95 -1.46 1.32 4.88
CA LEU A 95 -2.47 2.13 5.59
C LEU A 95 -2.77 3.44 4.87
N VAL A 96 -1.72 4.15 4.43
CA VAL A 96 -1.89 5.40 3.68
C VAL A 96 -2.63 5.13 2.37
N LEU A 97 -2.30 4.05 1.66
CA LEU A 97 -2.99 3.65 0.44
C LEU A 97 -4.48 3.38 0.69
N ASN A 98 -4.83 2.67 1.77
CA ASN A 98 -6.22 2.44 2.14
C ASN A 98 -6.96 3.74 2.46
N GLU A 99 -6.34 4.66 3.18
CA GLU A 99 -6.94 5.96 3.50
C GLU A 99 -7.19 6.78 2.23
N VAL A 100 -6.20 6.89 1.35
CA VAL A 100 -6.34 7.61 0.06
C VAL A 100 -7.42 6.96 -0.80
N PHE A 101 -7.51 5.63 -0.82
CA PHE A 101 -8.55 4.92 -1.54
C PHE A 101 -9.95 5.21 -0.98
N VAL A 102 -10.13 5.18 0.35
CA VAL A 102 -11.41 5.53 0.98
C VAL A 102 -11.79 6.98 0.65
N LYS A 103 -10.84 7.91 0.67
CA LYS A 103 -11.07 9.31 0.30
C LYS A 103 -11.43 9.48 -1.18
N ALA A 104 -10.80 8.71 -2.07
CA ALA A 104 -11.14 8.70 -3.48
C ALA A 104 -12.58 8.23 -3.70
N VAL A 105 -12.99 7.12 -3.06
CA VAL A 105 -14.36 6.59 -3.15
C VAL A 105 -15.37 7.55 -2.56
N GLU A 106 -15.10 8.15 -1.39
CA GLU A 106 -16.02 9.13 -0.79
C GLU A 106 -16.20 10.35 -1.69
N HIS A 107 -15.10 10.86 -2.27
CA HIS A 107 -15.14 11.96 -3.24
C HIS A 107 -15.98 11.59 -4.47
N GLU A 108 -15.85 10.37 -4.99
CA GLU A 108 -16.67 9.89 -6.10
C GLU A 108 -18.16 9.83 -5.74
N ARG A 109 -18.50 9.33 -4.54
CA ARG A 109 -19.89 9.21 -4.09
C ARG A 109 -20.59 10.55 -3.90
N GLU A 110 -19.90 11.54 -3.37
CA GLU A 110 -20.49 12.87 -3.10
C GLU A 110 -20.62 13.74 -4.37
N HIS A 111 -19.76 13.52 -5.37
CA HIS A 111 -19.59 14.46 -6.48
C HIS A 111 -19.92 13.92 -7.87
N LEU A 112 -20.06 12.60 -8.03
CA LEU A 112 -20.31 11.95 -9.33
C LEU A 112 -21.62 11.14 -9.28
N ALA A 113 -22.74 11.85 -9.13
CA ALA A 113 -24.08 11.27 -9.14
C ALA A 113 -24.44 10.55 -10.46
N ASP A 114 -23.72 10.83 -11.55
CA ASP A 114 -23.89 10.14 -12.85
C ASP A 114 -23.37 8.70 -12.80
N ARG A 115 -22.37 8.41 -11.95
CA ARG A 115 -21.78 7.07 -11.79
C ARG A 115 -22.41 6.27 -10.64
N PHE A 116 -22.96 6.97 -9.65
CA PHE A 116 -23.67 6.39 -8.51
C PHE A 116 -25.08 6.97 -8.45
N PRO A 117 -26.09 6.33 -9.07
CA PRO A 117 -27.47 6.83 -8.99
C PRO A 117 -27.94 6.85 -7.53
N ASP A 118 -28.61 7.93 -7.12
CA ASP A 118 -29.19 8.09 -5.79
C ASP A 118 -30.10 6.90 -5.45
N GLY A 119 -29.61 5.99 -4.60
CA GLY A 119 -30.30 4.74 -4.21
C GLY A 119 -29.62 3.44 -4.63
N GLY A 120 -28.45 3.48 -5.28
CA GLY A 120 -27.64 2.30 -5.57
C GLY A 120 -26.76 1.88 -4.38
N ASP A 121 -26.90 0.63 -3.93
CA ASP A 121 -26.03 0.04 -2.92
C ASP A 121 -24.63 -0.16 -3.51
N SER A 122 -23.68 0.68 -3.08
CA SER A 122 -22.27 0.54 -3.44
C SER A 122 -21.52 -0.20 -2.34
N GLU A 123 -21.10 -1.42 -2.65
CA GLU A 123 -20.34 -2.28 -1.75
C GLU A 123 -18.85 -2.30 -2.13
N TYR A 124 -17.98 -2.35 -1.13
CA TYR A 124 -16.55 -2.52 -1.37
C TYR A 124 -16.26 -3.94 -1.89
N GLY A 125 -15.48 -4.04 -2.96
CA GLY A 125 -15.06 -5.33 -3.51
C GLY A 125 -14.09 -6.09 -2.62
N PHE A 126 -13.87 -7.37 -2.96
CA PHE A 126 -12.96 -8.29 -2.24
C PHE A 126 -11.53 -7.74 -2.09
N SER A 127 -11.04 -6.98 -3.08
CA SER A 127 -9.70 -6.38 -3.06
C SER A 127 -9.47 -5.45 -1.86
N PHE A 128 -10.51 -4.75 -1.39
CA PHE A 128 -10.41 -3.86 -0.23
C PHE A 128 -10.22 -4.65 1.07
N VAL A 129 -10.98 -5.74 1.24
CA VAL A 129 -10.83 -6.65 2.39
C VAL A 129 -9.44 -7.30 2.38
N PHE A 130 -8.96 -7.69 1.20
CA PHE A 130 -7.62 -8.26 1.06
C PHE A 130 -6.52 -7.28 1.48
N SER A 131 -6.65 -5.99 1.16
CA SER A 131 -5.69 -4.96 1.59
C SER A 131 -5.55 -4.88 3.11
N TRP A 132 -6.67 -4.91 3.85
CA TRP A 132 -6.67 -4.93 5.32
C TRP A 132 -6.03 -6.19 5.90
N LEU A 133 -6.28 -7.35 5.29
CA LEU A 133 -5.64 -8.60 5.68
C LEU A 133 -4.12 -8.50 5.52
N VAL A 134 -3.66 -8.01 4.37
CA VAL A 134 -2.22 -7.84 4.09
C VAL A 134 -1.60 -6.89 5.12
N PHE A 135 -2.24 -5.76 5.43
CA PHE A 135 -1.78 -4.86 6.49
C PHE A 135 -1.55 -5.57 7.82
N ILE A 136 -2.53 -6.36 8.30
CA ILE A 136 -2.42 -7.10 9.56
C ILE A 136 -1.25 -8.09 9.52
N VAL A 137 -1.08 -8.81 8.41
CA VAL A 137 0.02 -9.77 8.25
C VAL A 137 1.38 -9.07 8.34
N PHE A 138 1.56 -7.92 7.66
CA PHE A 138 2.81 -7.17 7.73
C PHE A 138 3.12 -6.66 9.14
N VAL A 139 2.11 -6.23 9.90
CA VAL A 139 2.27 -5.82 11.31
C VAL A 139 2.68 -7.00 12.19
N VAL A 140 1.99 -8.14 12.07
CA VAL A 140 2.29 -9.34 12.86
C VAL A 140 3.70 -9.84 12.56
N VAL A 141 4.08 -9.92 11.28
CA VAL A 141 5.44 -10.33 10.88
C VAL A 141 6.48 -9.33 11.38
N GLY A 142 6.21 -8.02 11.28
CA GLY A 142 7.08 -6.98 11.83
C GLY A 142 7.30 -7.14 13.35
N LEU A 143 6.24 -7.42 14.10
CA LEU A 143 6.32 -7.70 15.54
C LEU A 143 7.11 -8.98 15.84
N ILE A 144 6.92 -10.05 15.08
CA ILE A 144 7.70 -11.29 15.23
C ILE A 144 9.18 -11.01 15.06
N PHE A 145 9.57 -10.33 13.97
CA PHE A 145 10.98 -9.97 13.76
C PHE A 145 11.51 -9.02 14.85
N LEU A 146 10.68 -8.11 15.36
CA LEU A 146 11.05 -7.20 16.45
C LEU A 146 11.33 -7.95 17.76
N PHE A 147 10.44 -8.87 18.16
CA PHE A 147 10.59 -9.66 19.39
C PHE A 147 11.73 -10.68 19.28
N VAL A 148 11.90 -11.32 18.12
CA VAL A 148 13.02 -12.24 17.85
C VAL A 148 14.36 -11.50 17.77
N SER A 149 14.35 -10.18 17.57
CA SER A 149 15.56 -9.36 17.51
C SER A 149 16.14 -8.97 18.88
N HIS A 150 15.53 -9.38 20.00
CA HIS A 150 16.09 -9.07 21.31
C HIS A 150 17.50 -9.63 21.45
N LYS A 151 18.45 -8.84 21.97
CA LYS A 151 19.82 -9.29 22.23
C LYS A 151 19.74 -10.38 23.30
N ARG A 152 19.83 -11.65 22.88
CA ARG A 152 19.91 -12.76 23.82
C ARG A 152 21.23 -12.57 24.57
N LYS A 153 21.16 -12.31 25.88
CA LYS A 153 22.35 -12.44 26.73
C LYS A 153 22.71 -13.92 26.68
N ALA A 154 23.95 -14.22 26.30
CA ALA A 154 24.50 -15.57 26.27
C ALA A 154 24.28 -16.23 27.63
N ASP A 155 23.28 -17.09 27.72
CA ASP A 155 23.07 -17.95 28.88
C ASP A 155 22.67 -19.37 28.45
N MET A 156 22.23 -19.59 27.21
CA MET A 156 21.92 -20.93 26.70
C MET A 156 22.09 -21.04 25.18
N GLY A 157 23.17 -21.68 24.72
CA GLY A 157 23.25 -22.34 23.40
C GLY A 157 24.56 -22.17 22.63
N GLU A 158 25.43 -23.20 22.65
CA GLU A 158 26.71 -23.31 21.91
C GLU A 158 26.63 -23.04 20.38
N ASP A 159 25.44 -23.07 19.76
CA ASP A 159 25.25 -22.83 18.32
C ASP A 159 24.93 -21.36 17.94
N ASP A 160 24.29 -20.59 18.84
CA ASP A 160 23.93 -19.18 18.62
C ASP A 160 25.13 -18.24 18.88
N ASP A 161 26.05 -18.66 19.75
CA ASP A 161 27.22 -17.89 20.17
C ASP A 161 28.22 -17.68 19.01
N ALA A 162 28.36 -18.64 18.10
CA ALA A 162 29.24 -18.51 16.93
C ALA A 162 28.79 -17.41 15.95
N LEU A 163 27.47 -17.22 15.79
CA LEU A 163 26.89 -16.18 14.93
C LEU A 163 26.82 -14.81 15.62
N ALA A 164 26.69 -14.79 16.94
CA ALA A 164 26.77 -13.56 17.74
C ALA A 164 28.20 -13.00 17.83
N GLN A 165 29.21 -13.86 17.71
CA GLN A 165 30.63 -13.49 17.78
C GLN A 165 31.17 -12.85 16.48
N GLU A 166 30.48 -12.99 15.33
CA GLU A 166 30.88 -12.34 14.08
C GLU A 166 30.64 -10.82 14.06
N ASP A 167 29.84 -10.31 15.01
CA ASP A 167 29.50 -8.89 15.14
C ASP A 167 30.37 -8.15 16.20
N GLU A 168 31.41 -8.80 16.73
CA GLU A 168 32.43 -8.13 17.54
C GLU A 168 33.32 -7.24 16.65
N PRO A 169 33.59 -5.98 17.03
CA PRO A 169 34.56 -5.16 16.31
C PRO A 169 35.94 -5.83 16.39
N MET A 170 36.54 -6.13 15.23
CA MET A 170 37.91 -6.64 15.13
C MET A 170 38.84 -5.74 15.97
N GLN A 171 39.27 -6.23 17.13
CA GLN A 171 40.28 -5.54 17.91
C GLN A 171 41.60 -5.63 17.13
N LEU A 172 41.90 -4.61 16.34
CA LEU A 172 43.25 -4.31 15.87
C LEU A 172 44.10 -4.02 17.10
N GLY A 173 44.64 -5.09 17.69
CA GLY A 173 45.62 -5.02 18.76
C GLY A 173 46.76 -4.12 18.31
N ARG A 174 46.98 -3.04 19.06
CA ARG A 174 48.19 -2.25 18.99
C ARG A 174 49.31 -3.10 19.59
N VAL A 175 50.26 -3.51 18.77
CA VAL A 175 51.58 -4.01 19.22
C VAL A 175 52.34 -2.92 19.95
#